data_AF-X0WGK8-F1
#
_entry.id   AF-X0WGK8-F1
#
_cell.length_a   1.000
_cell.length_b   1.000
_cell.length_c   1.000
_cell.angle_alpha   90.00
_cell.angle_beta   90.00
_cell.angle_gamma   90.00
#
_symmetry.space_group_name_H-M   'P 1'
#
loop_
_entity.id
_entity.type
_entity.pdbx_description
1 polymer ?
#
loop_
_entity_poly.entity_id
_entity_poly.type
_entity_poly.pdbx_seq_one_letter_code
_entity_poly.pdbx_strand_id
1 'polypeptide(L)'
;MIGIMASVVLIVAVTSFNMLFRTALAEERARLVETAKSQARLIEAIARFDAKYSKDYSEGARAATLSQIVDAHAHYQGFGETGEFTLSRRDGDDIVFLLSHRHSDVVTPKPVPF
;
A
#
# COMPACT_ATOMS: atom_id res chain seq x y z
N MET A 1 -20.13 -45.67 -16.02
CA MET A 1 -20.93 -44.41 -16.01
C MET A 1 -20.53 -43.46 -14.88
N ILE A 2 -20.55 -43.88 -13.61
CA ILE A 2 -20.21 -43.01 -12.46
C ILE A 2 -18.79 -42.41 -12.57
N GLY A 3 -17.78 -43.23 -12.94
CA GLY A 3 -16.41 -42.73 -13.07
C GLY A 3 -16.22 -41.65 -14.14
N ILE A 4 -16.98 -41.73 -15.24
CA ILE A 4 -16.93 -40.73 -16.33
C ILE A 4 -17.56 -39.43 -15.84
N MET A 5 -18.73 -39.50 -15.22
CA MET A 5 -19.40 -38.32 -14.66
C MET A 5 -18.55 -37.64 -13.58
N ALA A 6 -17.95 -38.42 -12.68
CA ALA A 6 -17.03 -37.89 -11.67
C ALA A 6 -15.83 -37.18 -12.30
N SER A 7 -15.27 -37.74 -13.38
CA SER A 7 -14.13 -37.15 -14.10
C SER A 7 -14.51 -35.81 -14.74
N VAL A 8 -15.67 -35.74 -15.40
CA VAL A 8 -16.15 -34.51 -16.04
C VAL A 8 -16.39 -33.41 -15.00
N VAL A 9 -17.05 -33.74 -13.89
CA VAL A 9 -17.30 -32.78 -12.79
C VAL A 9 -15.99 -32.27 -12.21
N LEU A 10 -15.01 -33.15 -12.00
CA LEU A 10 -13.69 -32.75 -11.47
C LEU A 10 -12.98 -31.79 -12.41
N ILE A 11 -12.98 -32.06 -13.72
CA ILE A 11 -12.34 -31.20 -14.71
C ILE A 11 -13.00 -29.82 -14.71
N VAL A 12 -14.34 -29.76 -14.76
CA VAL A 12 -15.09 -28.51 -14.76
C VAL A 12 -14.83 -27.71 -13.47
N ALA A 13 -14.79 -28.38 -12.31
CA ALA A 13 -14.51 -27.74 -11.04
C ALA A 13 -13.10 -27.15 -11.02
N VAL A 14 -12.10 -27.91 -11.44
CA VAL A 14 -10.70 -27.46 -11.47
C VAL A 14 -10.52 -26.27 -12.42
N THR A 15 -11.11 -26.33 -13.63
CA THR A 15 -11.01 -25.22 -14.58
C THR A 15 -11.71 -23.97 -14.08
N SER A 16 -12.91 -24.13 -13.51
CA SER A 16 -13.68 -23.00 -12.97
C SER A 16 -12.96 -22.34 -11.80
N PHE A 17 -12.44 -23.15 -10.87
CA PHE A 17 -11.67 -22.66 -9.74
C PHE A 17 -10.40 -21.92 -10.18
N ASN A 18 -9.66 -22.47 -11.15
CA ASN A 18 -8.48 -21.80 -11.71
C ASN A 18 -8.83 -20.44 -12.34
N MET A 19 -9.92 -20.37 -13.10
CA MET A 19 -10.36 -19.14 -13.73
C MET A 19 -10.75 -18.10 -12.69
N LEU A 20 -11.60 -18.47 -11.72
CA LEU A 20 -12.05 -17.57 -10.65
C LEU A 20 -10.87 -17.07 -9.81
N PHE A 21 -9.95 -17.95 -9.42
CA PHE A 21 -8.79 -17.56 -8.63
C PHE A 21 -7.90 -16.55 -9.36
N ARG A 22 -7.62 -16.80 -10.65
CA ARG A 22 -6.81 -15.88 -11.47
C ARG A 22 -7.49 -14.53 -11.65
N THR A 23 -8.80 -14.53 -11.90
CA THR A 23 -9.58 -13.29 -12.05
C THR A 23 -9.59 -12.50 -10.74
N ALA A 24 -9.92 -13.13 -9.62
CA ALA A 24 -9.95 -12.47 -8.32
C ALA A 24 -8.58 -11.87 -7.95
N LEU A 25 -7.49 -12.60 -8.20
CA LEU A 25 -6.14 -12.09 -7.95
C LEU A 25 -5.77 -10.90 -8.86
N ALA A 26 -6.18 -10.95 -10.13
CA ALA A 26 -5.93 -9.87 -11.08
C ALA A 26 -6.73 -8.60 -10.72
N GLU A 27 -8.00 -8.76 -10.36
CA GLU A 27 -8.87 -7.66 -9.92
C GLU A 27 -8.37 -7.02 -8.62
N GLU A 28 -7.98 -7.84 -7.65
CA GLU A 28 -7.45 -7.33 -6.37
C GLU A 28 -6.14 -6.57 -6.59
N ARG A 29 -5.24 -7.09 -7.43
CA ARG A 29 -4.03 -6.37 -7.82
C ARG A 29 -4.34 -5.02 -8.48
N ALA A 30 -5.30 -4.98 -9.40
CA ALA A 30 -5.70 -3.75 -10.07
C ALA A 30 -6.26 -2.72 -9.08
N ARG A 31 -7.12 -3.17 -8.16
CA ARG A 31 -7.70 -2.34 -7.09
C ARG A 31 -6.64 -1.74 -6.16
N LEU A 32 -5.64 -2.53 -5.76
CA LEU A 32 -4.53 -2.06 -4.94
C LEU A 32 -3.69 -1.02 -5.67
N VAL A 33 -3.38 -1.25 -6.95
CA VAL A 33 -2.62 -0.28 -7.78
C VAL A 33 -3.40 1.03 -7.95
N GLU A 34 -4.71 0.96 -8.20
CA GLU A 34 -5.56 2.14 -8.32
C GLU A 34 -5.62 2.93 -7.01
N THR A 35 -5.77 2.23 -5.88
CA THR A 35 -5.78 2.84 -4.55
C THR A 35 -4.46 3.55 -4.25
N ALA A 36 -3.33 2.90 -4.51
CA ALA A 36 -2.00 3.50 -4.34
C ALA A 36 -1.81 4.75 -5.21
N LYS A 37 -2.25 4.72 -6.47
CA LYS A 37 -2.22 5.88 -7.36
C LYS A 37 -3.10 7.02 -6.87
N SER A 38 -4.32 6.70 -6.41
CA SER A 38 -5.26 7.69 -5.87
C SER A 38 -4.67 8.38 -4.64
N GLN A 39 -4.11 7.61 -3.71
CA GLN A 39 -3.43 8.16 -2.53
C GLN A 39 -2.21 9.01 -2.91
N ALA A 40 -1.40 8.60 -3.89
CA ALA A 40 -0.29 9.42 -4.38
C ALA A 40 -0.79 10.77 -4.91
N ARG A 41 -1.90 10.79 -5.67
CA ARG A 41 -2.51 12.05 -6.16
C ARG A 41 -3.02 12.94 -5.03
N LEU A 42 -3.58 12.36 -3.98
CA LEU A 42 -3.99 13.10 -2.79
C LEU A 42 -2.78 13.73 -2.08
N ILE A 43 -1.72 12.94 -1.86
CA ILE A 43 -0.46 13.42 -1.26
C ILE A 43 0.14 14.55 -2.10
N GLU A 44 0.15 14.41 -3.43
CA GLU A 44 0.60 15.48 -4.34
C GLU A 44 -0.25 16.75 -4.22
N ALA A 45 -1.55 16.64 -4.00
CA ALA A 45 -2.43 17.79 -3.82
C ALA A 45 -2.14 18.53 -2.50
N ILE A 46 -1.93 17.77 -1.41
CA ILE A 46 -1.52 18.32 -0.11
C ILE A 46 -0.15 19.01 -0.25
N ALA A 47 0.82 18.37 -0.92
CA ALA A 47 2.14 18.94 -1.18
C ALA A 47 2.07 20.28 -1.93
N ARG A 48 1.20 20.38 -2.97
CA ARG A 48 1.00 21.64 -3.70
C ARG A 48 0.35 22.72 -2.82
N PHE A 49 -0.56 22.34 -1.92
CA PHE A 49 -1.17 23.26 -0.98
C PHE A 49 -0.13 23.79 0.02
N ASP A 50 0.62 22.91 0.67
CA ASP A 50 1.66 23.29 1.63
C ASP A 50 2.77 24.13 1.01
N ALA A 51 3.17 23.80 -0.23
CA ALA A 51 4.16 24.60 -0.95
C ALA A 51 3.72 26.07 -1.14
N LYS A 52 2.41 26.31 -1.24
CA LYS A 52 1.84 27.64 -1.44
C LYS A 52 1.57 28.36 -0.11
N TYR A 53 1.06 27.64 0.89
CA TYR A 53 0.47 28.23 2.09
C TYR A 53 1.26 27.97 3.39
N SER A 54 2.04 26.91 3.47
CA SER A 54 2.76 26.49 4.69
C SER A 54 4.19 27.04 4.73
N LYS A 55 4.39 28.31 4.33
CA LYS A 55 5.71 28.96 4.25
C LYS A 55 6.35 29.21 5.62
N ASP A 56 5.53 29.31 6.66
CA ASP A 56 5.97 29.58 8.04
C ASP A 56 6.28 28.29 8.82
N TYR A 57 6.14 27.12 8.18
CA TYR A 57 6.53 25.86 8.78
C TYR A 57 8.06 25.76 8.86
N SER A 58 8.61 25.59 10.07
CA SER A 58 10.05 25.68 10.35
C SER A 58 10.92 24.71 9.56
N GLU A 59 10.37 23.55 9.20
CA GLU A 59 11.07 22.51 8.43
C GLU A 59 10.70 22.55 6.92
N GLY A 60 9.91 23.53 6.51
CA GLY A 60 9.47 23.75 5.14
C GLY A 60 8.25 22.94 4.71
N ALA A 61 7.67 23.31 3.56
CA ALA A 61 6.43 22.75 3.04
C ALA A 61 6.43 21.22 2.87
N ARG A 62 7.57 20.63 2.45
CA ARG A 62 7.69 19.17 2.28
C ARG A 62 7.57 18.44 3.61
N ALA A 63 8.16 19.00 4.68
CA ALA A 63 8.05 18.45 6.02
C ALA A 63 6.63 18.60 6.55
N ALA A 64 5.96 19.73 6.31
CA ALA A 64 4.56 19.96 6.66
C ALA A 64 3.61 18.94 6.01
N THR A 65 3.83 18.60 4.74
CA THR A 65 3.06 17.54 4.07
C THR A 65 3.34 16.19 4.71
N LEU A 66 4.63 15.86 4.91
CA LEU A 66 4.99 14.56 5.46
C LEU A 66 4.45 14.37 6.88
N SER A 67 4.50 15.40 7.73
CA SER A 67 3.96 15.35 9.08
C SER A 67 2.45 15.06 9.08
N GLN A 68 1.69 15.66 8.16
CA GLN A 68 0.25 15.36 8.01
C GLN A 68 0.01 13.91 7.60
N ILE A 69 0.80 13.36 6.67
CA ILE A 69 0.66 11.97 6.24
C ILE A 69 1.06 11.00 7.35
N VAL A 70 2.12 11.29 8.10
CA VAL A 70 2.56 10.50 9.25
C VAL A 70 1.50 10.51 10.34
N ASP A 71 0.98 11.69 10.71
CA ASP A 71 -0.08 11.84 11.70
C ASP A 71 -1.34 11.07 11.31
N ALA A 72 -1.76 11.18 10.04
CA ALA A 72 -2.92 10.44 9.54
C ALA A 72 -2.75 8.91 9.64
N HIS A 73 -1.53 8.40 9.45
CA HIS A 73 -1.24 6.96 9.52
C HIS A 73 -0.90 6.47 10.93
N ALA A 74 -0.40 7.33 11.83
CA ALA A 74 -0.18 6.99 13.23
C ALA A 74 -1.48 6.58 13.94
N HIS A 75 -2.61 7.15 13.49
CA HIS A 75 -3.94 6.82 13.99
C HIS A 75 -4.61 5.66 13.24
N TYR A 76 -3.92 5.02 12.30
CA TYR A 76 -4.46 3.96 11.46
C TYR A 76 -3.74 2.62 11.71
N GLN A 77 -4.46 1.61 12.20
CA GLN A 77 -3.87 0.32 12.58
C GLN A 77 -3.53 -0.62 11.40
N GLY A 78 -3.51 -0.14 10.15
CA GLY A 78 -3.31 -0.95 8.94
C GLY A 78 -4.60 -1.50 8.34
N PHE A 79 -4.49 -2.37 7.32
CA PHE A 79 -5.65 -2.96 6.63
C PHE A 79 -5.66 -4.49 6.73
N GLY A 80 -6.78 -5.07 7.19
CA GLY A 80 -6.91 -6.52 7.37
C GLY A 80 -6.00 -7.10 8.46
N GLU A 81 -5.84 -8.42 8.46
CA GLU A 81 -4.96 -9.14 9.42
C GLU A 81 -3.47 -9.03 9.06
N THR A 82 -3.14 -8.92 7.77
CA THR A 82 -1.76 -8.96 7.26
C THR A 82 -1.32 -7.72 6.48
N GLY A 83 -2.23 -6.79 6.21
CA GLY A 83 -1.92 -5.62 5.39
C GLY A 83 -1.19 -4.56 6.20
N GLU A 84 -0.03 -4.17 5.71
CA GLU A 84 0.82 -3.15 6.29
C GLU A 84 0.98 -1.98 5.32
N PHE A 85 0.89 -0.77 5.86
CA PHE A 85 1.17 0.45 5.10
C PHE A 85 2.56 0.94 5.49
N THR A 86 3.43 1.08 4.50
CA THR A 86 4.77 1.58 4.70
C THR A 86 4.98 2.80 3.82
N LEU A 87 5.47 3.88 4.43
CA LEU A 87 5.89 5.08 3.73
C LEU A 87 7.40 5.19 3.84
N SER A 88 8.05 5.46 2.72
CA SER A 88 9.49 5.68 2.66
C SER A 88 9.82 6.86 1.75
N ARG A 89 10.97 7.47 2.02
CA ARG A 89 11.56 8.53 1.21
C ARG A 89 12.89 8.04 0.69
N ARG A 90 13.11 8.25 -0.60
CA ARG A 90 14.45 8.13 -1.18
C ARG A 90 15.33 9.28 -0.72
N ASP A 91 16.48 8.95 -0.15
CA ASP A 91 17.52 9.86 0.29
C ASP A 91 18.85 9.41 -0.35
N GLY A 92 19.24 10.07 -1.45
CA GLY A 92 20.34 9.61 -2.30
C GLY A 92 20.07 8.22 -2.90
N ASP A 93 20.90 7.24 -2.50
CA ASP A 93 20.83 5.84 -2.93
C ASP A 93 20.12 4.94 -1.91
N ASP A 94 19.57 5.52 -0.83
CA ASP A 94 18.87 4.79 0.22
C ASP A 94 17.36 5.08 0.23
N ILE A 95 16.59 4.08 0.64
CA ILE A 95 15.18 4.16 0.98
C ILE A 95 15.08 4.25 2.51
N VAL A 96 14.71 5.43 3.01
CA VAL A 96 14.52 5.71 4.44
C VAL A 96 13.05 5.56 4.79
N PHE A 97 12.73 4.68 5.75
CA PHE A 97 11.36 4.46 6.21
C PHE A 97 10.90 5.57 7.15
N LEU A 98 9.64 5.99 7.00
CA LEU A 98 9.07 7.14 7.70
C LEU A 98 7.93 6.76 8.66
N LEU A 99 7.44 5.52 8.59
CA LEU A 99 6.40 4.98 9.47
C LEU A 99 6.93 3.75 10.22
N SER A 100 6.48 3.58 11.47
CA SER A 100 6.74 2.37 12.27
C SER A 100 5.83 1.22 11.83
N HIS A 101 6.34 -0.01 11.92
CA HIS A 101 5.57 -1.23 11.61
C HIS A 101 4.65 -1.62 12.77
N ARG A 102 3.48 -2.18 12.46
CA ARG A 102 2.40 -2.54 13.41
C ARG A 102 2.85 -3.55 14.49
N HIS A 103 3.88 -4.35 14.19
CA HIS A 103 4.36 -5.47 15.01
C HIS A 103 5.73 -5.28 15.67
N SER A 104 6.35 -4.11 15.50
CA SER A 104 7.73 -3.90 15.97
C SER A 104 7.78 -2.81 17.04
N ASP A 105 8.41 -3.10 18.18
CA ASP A 105 8.89 -2.09 19.14
C ASP A 105 9.97 -1.15 18.54
N VAL A 106 10.28 -1.33 17.24
CA VAL A 106 11.23 -0.53 16.47
C VAL A 106 10.47 0.60 15.78
N VAL A 107 10.69 1.81 16.29
CA VAL A 107 10.03 3.06 15.88
C VAL A 107 10.28 3.44 14.41
N THR A 108 11.22 2.80 13.70
CA THR A 108 11.41 2.97 12.24
C THR A 108 12.36 1.88 11.68
N PRO A 109 12.01 1.17 10.59
CA PRO A 109 12.91 0.20 9.95
C PRO A 109 14.21 0.84 9.45
N LYS A 110 15.31 0.07 9.44
CA LYS A 110 16.61 0.54 8.94
C LYS A 110 16.53 0.89 7.43
N PRO A 111 17.22 1.95 6.98
CA PRO A 111 17.30 2.26 5.55
C PRO A 111 17.84 1.09 4.73
N VAL A 112 17.36 0.96 3.49
CA VAL A 112 17.82 -0.08 2.53
C VAL A 112 18.26 0.56 1.22
N PRO A 113 19.25 0.00 0.51
CA PRO A 113 19.65 0.51 -0.81
C PRO A 113 18.50 0.47 -1.83
N PHE A 114 18.44 1.46 -2.73
CA PHE A 114 17.48 1.57 -3.83
C PHE A 114 17.80 0.68 -5.03
#